data_AF-A0A2S8J131-F1
#
_entry.id   AF-A0A2S8J131-F1
#
_cell.length_a   1.000
_cell.length_b   1.000
_cell.length_c   1.000
_cell.angle_alpha   90.00
_cell.angle_beta   90.00
_cell.angle_gamma   90.00
#
_symmetry.space_group_name_H-M   'P 1'
#
loop_
_entity.id
_entity.type
_entity.pdbx_description
1 polymer ?
#
loop_
_entity_poly.entity_id
_entity_poly.type
_entity_poly.pdbx_seq_one_letter_code
_entity_poly.pdbx_strand_id
1 'polypeptide(L)'
;MRAIALPADFHIAVARCVRFVAMTTGAGLLSGCLSLAPPDERPAAPIPAAFPDPSANANAPVAAQVPAWQQYFVDARLRALIAQALTDNRDLRAAVARVEQARAVYGIRRADQWPSIDAGAAYARFRTPGGFLSPAPMIGQVYEVRLAETQWEIDFWGRVRNLKDAALQRYLASDAARRAATLSVITAVADAYLTLCELDERIALTRATIDTRRESLRIFRLRQAAGAISRLDLTQSEILLQQAESLGVQLQQARASAADALALLVGGPPDLPDAPLALDDDAVTPSLAPGLPSSLLANRPDVIAAEHELQATRANIGAARAAFFPRIALTSSIGSGSSALHDLLSSGAGVWSIVPTVTLPLFDGGRNRSNLALAHAQRDEALAKYEKTLQGAFRDVSDALASRYWLADQVRIERATLASQTERARLAKLRYDSGATRFLEVLDAQRDLMNAEQQWVMARRALLSSRVALYGALGGATHEDDEAAASPINTSIDPDSTR
;
A
#
# COMPACT_ATOMS: atom_id res chain seq x y z
N MET A 1 -51.07 63.25 24.04
CA MET A 1 -51.12 61.79 24.26
C MET A 1 -50.07 61.43 25.30
N ARG A 2 -50.49 60.91 26.45
CA ARG A 2 -49.62 60.51 27.57
C ARG A 2 -48.87 59.21 27.19
N ALA A 3 -47.56 59.19 27.36
CA ALA A 3 -46.77 57.97 27.26
C ALA A 3 -47.13 57.05 28.42
N ILE A 4 -47.71 55.89 28.11
CA ILE A 4 -47.99 54.83 29.07
C ILE A 4 -46.66 54.15 29.37
N ALA A 5 -46.10 54.39 30.54
CA ALA A 5 -44.95 53.64 31.03
C ALA A 5 -45.39 52.20 31.33
N LEU A 6 -44.79 51.24 30.63
CA LEU A 6 -45.00 49.82 30.91
C LEU A 6 -44.40 49.46 32.28
N PRO A 7 -45.07 48.62 33.09
CA PRO A 7 -44.61 48.25 34.42
C PRO A 7 -43.30 47.44 34.37
N ALA A 8 -42.44 47.64 35.36
CA ALA A 8 -41.10 47.02 35.47
C ALA A 8 -41.11 45.48 35.39
N ASP A 9 -42.24 44.84 35.72
CA ASP A 9 -42.42 43.39 35.65
C ASP A 9 -42.39 42.84 34.21
N PHE A 10 -42.73 43.66 33.20
CA PHE A 10 -42.69 43.25 31.80
C PHE A 10 -41.25 43.10 31.27
N HIS A 11 -40.33 43.96 31.72
CA HIS A 11 -38.90 43.86 31.36
C HIS A 11 -38.22 42.65 32.00
N ILE A 12 -38.65 42.25 33.20
CA ILE A 12 -38.12 41.06 33.91
C ILE A 12 -38.65 39.77 33.26
N ALA A 13 -39.90 39.74 32.81
CA ALA A 13 -40.48 38.61 32.08
C ALA A 13 -39.83 38.39 30.71
N VAL A 14 -39.59 39.46 29.94
CA VAL A 14 -38.90 39.38 28.64
C VAL A 14 -37.43 38.95 28.81
N ALA A 15 -36.72 39.46 29.81
CA ALA A 15 -35.34 39.06 30.10
C ALA A 15 -35.23 37.59 30.55
N ARG A 16 -36.23 37.06 31.27
CA ARG A 16 -36.31 35.64 31.64
C ARG A 16 -36.64 34.75 30.44
N CYS A 17 -37.52 35.17 29.53
CA CYS A 17 -37.80 34.45 28.29
C CYS A 17 -36.58 34.42 27.35
N VAL A 18 -35.87 35.54 27.19
CA VAL A 18 -34.63 35.61 26.36
C VAL A 18 -33.52 34.74 26.98
N ARG A 19 -33.38 34.72 28.31
CA ARG A 19 -32.44 33.81 28.99
C ARG A 19 -32.83 32.34 28.86
N PHE A 20 -34.11 32.00 28.97
CA PHE A 20 -34.58 30.62 28.78
C PHE A 20 -34.39 30.13 27.34
N VAL A 21 -34.68 30.98 26.34
CA VAL A 21 -34.44 30.68 24.92
C VAL A 21 -32.94 30.56 24.64
N ALA A 22 -32.10 31.44 25.18
CA ALA A 22 -30.65 31.33 25.04
C ALA A 22 -30.06 30.07 25.72
N MET A 23 -30.60 29.66 26.88
CA MET A 23 -30.17 28.45 27.58
C MET A 23 -30.64 27.16 26.90
N THR A 24 -31.85 27.13 26.31
CA THR A 24 -32.33 25.96 25.55
C THR A 24 -31.68 25.86 24.18
N THR A 25 -31.37 26.99 23.52
CA THR A 25 -30.58 27.00 22.28
C THR A 25 -29.12 26.60 22.53
N GLY A 26 -28.54 27.01 23.67
CA GLY A 26 -27.20 26.59 24.10
C GLY A 26 -27.11 25.11 24.50
N ALA A 27 -28.15 24.55 25.12
CA ALA A 27 -28.19 23.13 25.48
C ALA A 27 -28.42 22.21 24.25
N GLY A 28 -29.17 22.66 23.24
CA GLY A 28 -29.37 21.91 21.99
C GLY A 28 -28.14 21.87 21.07
N LEU A 29 -27.24 22.86 21.17
CA LEU A 29 -25.95 22.88 20.45
C LEU A 29 -24.90 21.94 21.07
N LEU A 30 -25.14 21.44 22.29
CA LEU A 30 -24.22 20.55 23.02
C LEU A 30 -24.68 19.08 23.03
N SER A 31 -25.92 18.79 22.62
CA SER A 31 -26.41 17.40 22.48
C SER A 31 -26.21 16.89 21.05
N GLY A 32 -24.99 16.43 20.77
CA GLY A 32 -24.71 15.58 19.62
C GLY A 32 -24.51 16.32 18.30
N CYS A 33 -23.26 16.35 17.85
CA CYS A 33 -22.94 16.41 16.43
C CYS A 33 -23.77 15.36 15.67
N LEU A 34 -24.92 15.75 15.10
CA LEU A 34 -25.84 14.84 14.41
C LEU A 34 -25.15 14.28 13.15
N SER A 35 -24.46 13.16 13.28
CA SER A 35 -23.97 12.38 12.13
C SER A 35 -25.00 11.34 11.78
N LEU A 36 -25.41 11.30 10.50
CA LEU A 36 -26.33 10.31 9.98
C LEU A 36 -25.63 9.03 9.49
N ALA A 37 -24.31 8.92 9.67
CA ALA A 37 -23.57 7.71 9.34
C ALA A 37 -24.04 6.53 10.23
N PRO A 38 -24.05 5.29 9.71
CA PRO A 38 -24.26 4.10 10.54
C PRO A 38 -23.22 4.01 11.67
N PRO A 39 -23.56 3.42 12.83
CA PRO A 39 -22.61 3.21 13.93
C PRO A 39 -21.42 2.39 13.43
N ASP A 40 -20.23 2.57 14.03
CA ASP A 40 -19.05 1.79 13.68
C ASP A 40 -19.04 0.44 14.43
N GLU A 41 -19.29 -0.62 13.68
CA GLU A 41 -19.26 -2.01 14.14
C GLU A 41 -18.29 -2.77 13.26
N ARG A 42 -17.26 -3.37 13.85
CA ARG A 42 -16.34 -4.24 13.14
C ARG A 42 -17.05 -5.55 12.79
N PRO A 43 -17.07 -5.96 11.50
CA PRO A 43 -17.66 -7.23 11.12
C PRO A 43 -16.87 -8.38 11.75
N ALA A 44 -17.56 -9.49 12.05
CA ALA A 44 -16.91 -10.70 12.51
C ALA A 44 -15.94 -11.22 11.43
N ALA A 45 -14.74 -11.61 11.84
CA ALA A 45 -13.70 -12.09 10.94
C ALA A 45 -14.07 -13.47 10.35
N PRO A 46 -14.22 -13.64 9.02
CA PRO A 46 -14.57 -14.93 8.41
C PRO A 46 -13.34 -15.83 8.23
N ILE A 47 -12.55 -16.01 9.30
CA ILE A 47 -11.34 -16.84 9.34
C ILE A 47 -11.30 -17.70 10.62
N PRO A 48 -10.61 -18.86 10.61
CA PRO A 48 -10.40 -19.65 11.81
C PRO A 48 -9.68 -18.89 12.93
N ALA A 49 -9.93 -19.27 14.18
CA ALA A 49 -9.32 -18.65 15.36
C ALA A 49 -7.84 -19.01 15.57
N ALA A 50 -7.32 -20.02 14.86
CA ALA A 50 -5.94 -20.46 14.93
C ALA A 50 -5.39 -20.79 13.54
N PHE A 51 -4.09 -20.58 13.34
CA PHE A 51 -3.40 -21.00 12.13
C PHE A 51 -3.17 -22.53 12.13
N PRO A 52 -3.24 -23.19 10.96
CA PRO A 52 -2.83 -24.57 10.81
C PRO A 52 -1.29 -24.65 10.78
N ASP A 53 -0.64 -24.58 11.94
CA ASP A 53 0.81 -24.67 12.06
C ASP A 53 1.24 -26.08 12.53
N PRO A 54 1.86 -26.90 11.68
CA PRO A 54 2.35 -28.23 12.05
C PRO A 54 3.50 -28.19 13.07
N SER A 55 4.10 -27.02 13.30
CA SER A 55 5.16 -26.77 14.28
C SER A 55 4.66 -26.06 15.55
N ALA A 56 3.35 -25.83 15.69
CA ALA A 56 2.82 -25.12 16.86
C ALA A 56 2.97 -25.91 18.16
N ASN A 57 3.62 -25.28 19.13
CA ASN A 57 3.52 -25.65 20.54
C ASN A 57 2.22 -25.06 21.12
N ALA A 58 1.56 -25.77 22.02
CA ALA A 58 0.27 -25.37 22.64
C ALA A 58 0.28 -24.01 23.39
N ASN A 59 1.45 -23.38 23.55
CA ASN A 59 1.67 -22.10 24.23
C ASN A 59 2.10 -20.99 23.24
N ALA A 60 1.48 -20.89 22.07
CA ALA A 60 1.79 -19.82 21.13
C ALA A 60 1.45 -18.44 21.74
N PRO A 61 2.32 -17.42 21.62
CA PRO A 61 2.04 -16.08 22.12
C PRO A 61 0.82 -15.48 21.41
N VAL A 62 0.07 -14.64 22.14
CA VAL A 62 -1.15 -13.99 21.63
C VAL A 62 -0.85 -13.08 20.42
N ALA A 63 0.32 -12.45 20.41
CA ALA A 63 0.77 -11.56 19.33
C ALA A 63 2.06 -12.08 18.69
N ALA A 64 2.15 -11.96 17.36
CA ALA A 64 3.40 -12.14 16.65
C ALA A 64 4.37 -11.01 17.03
N GLN A 65 5.56 -11.37 17.51
CA GLN A 65 6.67 -10.43 17.67
C GLN A 65 7.50 -10.47 16.40
N VAL A 66 7.19 -9.57 15.46
CA VAL A 66 7.94 -9.45 14.21
C VAL A 66 9.05 -8.42 14.42
N PRO A 67 10.33 -8.82 14.38
CA PRO A 67 11.45 -7.90 14.58
C PRO A 67 11.59 -6.94 13.39
N ALA A 68 12.27 -5.81 13.62
CA ALA A 68 12.59 -4.88 12.55
C ALA A 68 13.37 -5.58 11.42
N TRP A 69 13.20 -5.13 10.17
CA TRP A 69 13.82 -5.80 9.02
C TRP A 69 15.34 -5.86 9.14
N GLN A 70 15.97 -4.85 9.76
CA GLN A 70 17.41 -4.79 10.00
C GLN A 70 17.91 -5.87 10.96
N GLN A 71 17.04 -6.38 11.83
CA GLN A 71 17.33 -7.49 12.74
C GLN A 71 16.95 -8.83 12.13
N TYR A 72 15.91 -8.84 11.28
CA TYR A 72 15.43 -10.06 10.63
C TYR A 72 16.36 -10.57 9.53
N PHE A 73 16.84 -9.66 8.68
CA PHE A 73 17.79 -9.92 7.60
C PHE A 73 19.21 -9.71 8.12
N VAL A 74 19.96 -10.80 8.30
CA VAL A 74 21.27 -10.79 8.96
C VAL A 74 22.38 -10.37 7.99
N ASP A 75 22.29 -10.80 6.72
CA ASP A 75 23.27 -10.51 5.69
C ASP A 75 23.41 -8.99 5.47
N ALA A 76 24.63 -8.47 5.61
CA ALA A 76 24.93 -7.05 5.46
C ALA A 76 24.69 -6.53 4.04
N ARG A 77 24.94 -7.36 3.02
CA ARG A 77 24.73 -7.01 1.60
C ARG A 77 23.24 -6.87 1.32
N LEU A 78 22.45 -7.83 1.80
CA LEU A 78 20.99 -7.77 1.69
C LEU A 78 20.44 -6.51 2.38
N ARG A 79 20.93 -6.19 3.58
CA ARG A 79 20.51 -4.97 4.28
C ARG A 79 20.85 -3.69 3.51
N ALA A 80 22.02 -3.62 2.88
CA ALA A 80 22.41 -2.49 2.04
C ALA A 80 21.49 -2.33 0.82
N LEU A 81 21.15 -3.44 0.13
CA LEU A 81 20.22 -3.44 -1.00
C LEU A 81 18.81 -3.01 -0.59
N ILE A 82 18.32 -3.48 0.55
CA ILE A 82 17.02 -3.05 1.10
C ILE A 82 17.05 -1.55 1.39
N ALA A 83 18.11 -1.03 2.03
CA ALA A 83 18.24 0.39 2.32
C ALA A 83 18.29 1.25 1.04
N GLN A 84 19.00 0.78 0.00
CA GLN A 84 19.02 1.41 -1.31
C GLN A 84 17.61 1.44 -1.92
N ALA A 85 16.89 0.31 -1.93
CA ALA A 85 15.53 0.22 -2.45
C ALA A 85 14.55 1.14 -1.72
N LEU A 86 14.63 1.23 -0.39
CA LEU A 86 13.78 2.12 0.40
C LEU A 86 13.98 3.60 0.05
N THR A 87 15.15 3.97 -0.46
CA THR A 87 15.49 5.34 -0.86
C THR A 87 15.17 5.61 -2.33
N ASP A 88 15.48 4.67 -3.21
CA ASP A 88 15.52 4.88 -4.66
C ASP A 88 14.37 4.22 -5.43
N ASN A 89 13.62 3.29 -4.85
CA ASN A 89 12.53 2.62 -5.55
C ASN A 89 11.43 3.61 -5.98
N ARG A 90 11.05 3.56 -7.27
CA ARG A 90 10.10 4.51 -7.86
C ARG A 90 8.64 4.21 -7.52
N ASP A 91 8.30 2.96 -7.22
CA ASP A 91 6.96 2.59 -6.74
C ASP A 91 6.71 3.13 -5.33
N LEU A 92 7.72 3.11 -4.45
CA LEU A 92 7.63 3.73 -3.12
C LEU A 92 7.47 5.25 -3.22
N ARG A 93 8.23 5.91 -4.11
CA ARG A 93 8.07 7.35 -4.37
C ARG A 93 6.66 7.67 -4.87
N ALA A 94 6.12 6.86 -5.76
CA ALA A 94 4.74 7.00 -6.23
C ALA A 94 3.71 6.75 -5.11
N ALA A 95 3.97 5.79 -4.21
CA ALA A 95 3.12 5.52 -3.05
C ALA A 95 3.08 6.73 -2.08
N VAL A 96 4.23 7.34 -1.77
CA VAL A 96 4.30 8.57 -0.97
C VAL A 96 3.53 9.72 -1.63
N ALA A 97 3.68 9.90 -2.94
CA ALA A 97 2.92 10.93 -3.67
C ALA A 97 1.40 10.69 -3.62
N ARG A 98 0.94 9.43 -3.64
CA ARG A 98 -0.48 9.09 -3.46
C ARG A 98 -1.00 9.44 -2.07
N VAL A 99 -0.17 9.30 -1.03
CA VAL A 99 -0.52 9.75 0.34
C VAL A 99 -0.71 11.27 0.38
N GLU A 100 0.20 12.04 -0.22
CA GLU A 100 0.05 13.50 -0.29
C GLU A 100 -1.17 13.94 -1.11
N GLN A 101 -1.50 13.23 -2.19
CA GLN A 101 -2.75 13.47 -2.93
C GLN A 101 -3.98 13.25 -2.04
N ALA A 102 -4.03 12.14 -1.30
CA ALA A 102 -5.14 11.85 -0.40
C ALA A 102 -5.22 12.87 0.75
N ARG A 103 -4.08 13.32 1.27
CA ARG A 103 -3.98 14.39 2.27
C ARG A 103 -4.52 15.71 1.74
N ALA A 104 -4.17 16.08 0.52
CA ALA A 104 -4.68 17.29 -0.13
C ALA A 104 -6.20 17.23 -0.34
N VAL A 105 -6.73 16.07 -0.79
CA VAL A 105 -8.18 15.85 -0.91
C VAL A 105 -8.88 15.97 0.45
N TYR A 106 -8.31 15.42 1.51
CA TYR A 106 -8.80 15.63 2.88
C TYR A 106 -8.78 17.11 3.27
N GLY A 107 -7.71 17.85 2.94
CA GLY A 107 -7.61 19.29 3.15
C GLY A 107 -8.73 20.08 2.45
N ILE A 108 -9.03 19.75 1.19
CA ILE A 108 -10.14 20.35 0.42
C ILE A 108 -11.49 20.07 1.11
N ARG A 109 -11.76 18.83 1.51
CA ARG A 109 -13.02 18.47 2.21
C ARG A 109 -13.12 19.08 3.60
N ARG A 110 -12.00 19.31 4.27
CA ARG A 110 -11.95 20.02 5.55
C ARG A 110 -12.22 21.52 5.35
N ALA A 111 -11.77 22.12 4.26
CA ALA A 111 -12.05 23.51 3.93
C ALA A 111 -13.54 23.76 3.69
N ASP A 112 -14.27 22.79 3.09
CA ASP A 112 -15.73 22.85 2.89
C ASP A 112 -16.54 23.09 4.20
N GLN A 113 -15.94 22.89 5.38
CA GLN A 113 -16.58 23.15 6.67
C GLN A 113 -16.67 24.64 7.02
N TRP A 114 -15.86 25.46 6.37
CA TRP A 114 -15.71 26.88 6.69
C TRP A 114 -16.29 27.74 5.57
N PRO A 115 -16.73 28.97 5.89
CA PRO A 115 -17.07 29.95 4.86
C PRO A 115 -15.87 30.22 3.94
N SER A 116 -16.08 30.24 2.63
CA SER A 116 -15.13 30.90 1.73
C SER A 116 -15.25 32.42 1.89
N ILE A 117 -14.16 33.15 1.64
CA ILE A 117 -14.17 34.61 1.61
C ILE A 117 -13.52 35.03 0.30
N ASP A 118 -14.34 35.60 -0.58
CA ASP A 118 -14.00 35.96 -1.93
C ASP A 118 -14.14 37.48 -2.13
N ALA A 119 -13.44 38.02 -3.12
CA ALA A 119 -13.64 39.40 -3.57
C ALA A 119 -14.01 39.38 -5.05
N GLY A 120 -15.01 40.17 -5.43
CA GLY A 120 -15.56 40.16 -6.77
C GLY A 120 -15.88 41.57 -7.25
N ALA A 121 -15.80 41.77 -8.56
CA ALA A 121 -16.31 42.96 -9.22
C ALA A 121 -17.21 42.54 -10.38
N ALA A 122 -18.37 43.18 -10.50
CA ALA A 122 -19.35 42.89 -11.53
C ALA A 122 -19.81 44.19 -12.20
N TYR A 123 -20.03 44.12 -13.51
CA TYR A 123 -20.69 45.14 -14.28
C TYR A 123 -21.83 44.49 -15.06
N ALA A 124 -23.04 45.02 -14.88
CA ALA A 124 -24.21 44.59 -15.59
C ALA A 124 -24.86 45.79 -16.28
N ARG A 125 -25.18 45.66 -17.57
CA ARG A 125 -26.02 46.61 -18.30
C ARG A 125 -27.24 45.87 -18.81
N PHE A 126 -28.42 46.42 -18.54
CA PHE A 126 -29.68 45.76 -18.84
C PHE A 126 -30.70 46.76 -19.37
N ARG A 127 -31.69 46.24 -20.11
CA ARG A 127 -32.87 47.00 -20.52
C ARG A 127 -34.09 46.33 -19.91
N THR A 128 -34.87 47.08 -19.14
CA THR A 128 -36.17 46.61 -18.65
C THR A 128 -37.29 47.19 -19.52
N PRO A 129 -38.27 46.38 -19.93
CA PRO A 129 -39.45 46.87 -20.62
C PRO A 129 -40.31 47.74 -19.69
N GLY A 130 -41.13 48.62 -20.28
CA GLY A 130 -42.09 49.42 -19.53
C GLY A 130 -43.13 48.52 -18.83
N GLY A 131 -43.52 48.88 -17.61
CA GLY A 131 -44.44 48.12 -16.76
C GLY A 131 -43.78 47.10 -15.84
N PHE A 132 -42.46 46.88 -15.92
CA PHE A 132 -41.73 45.95 -15.04
C PHE A 132 -41.16 46.65 -13.79
N LEU A 133 -40.21 47.58 -13.97
CA LEU A 133 -39.64 48.40 -12.87
C LEU A 133 -40.02 49.89 -12.97
N SER A 134 -40.43 50.35 -14.16
CA SER A 134 -40.79 51.73 -14.47
C SER A 134 -41.87 51.74 -15.55
N PRO A 135 -42.77 52.75 -15.61
CA PRO A 135 -43.80 52.85 -16.63
C PRO A 135 -43.26 52.86 -18.07
N ALA A 136 -42.07 53.43 -18.28
CA ALA A 136 -41.40 53.46 -19.57
C ALA A 136 -40.22 52.46 -19.62
N PRO A 137 -39.84 51.97 -20.81
CA PRO A 137 -38.62 51.19 -20.96
C PRO A 137 -37.40 51.94 -20.43
N MET A 138 -36.58 51.28 -19.62
CA MET A 138 -35.38 51.87 -19.02
C MET A 138 -34.15 51.06 -19.41
N ILE A 139 -33.05 51.76 -19.67
CA ILE A 139 -31.71 51.16 -19.76
C ILE A 139 -31.01 51.47 -18.44
N GLY A 140 -30.62 50.43 -17.71
CA GLY A 140 -29.89 50.52 -16.47
C GLY A 140 -28.48 49.96 -16.62
N GLN A 141 -27.59 50.40 -15.75
CA GLN A 141 -26.29 49.80 -15.56
C GLN A 141 -25.97 49.78 -14.07
N VAL A 142 -25.25 48.75 -13.63
CA VAL A 142 -24.85 48.55 -12.24
C VAL A 142 -23.39 48.13 -12.25
N TYR A 143 -22.59 48.84 -11.48
CA TYR A 143 -21.23 48.50 -11.09
C TYR A 143 -21.27 48.05 -9.65
N GLU A 144 -20.68 46.90 -9.35
CA GLU A 144 -20.66 46.35 -8.01
C GLU A 144 -19.25 45.84 -7.69
N VAL A 145 -18.75 46.16 -6.50
CA VAL A 145 -17.53 45.59 -5.93
C VAL A 145 -17.93 44.97 -4.60
N ARG A 146 -17.77 43.65 -4.48
CA ARG A 146 -17.97 42.90 -3.25
C ARG A 146 -16.62 42.60 -2.63
N LEU A 147 -16.43 43.07 -1.41
CA LEU A 147 -15.29 42.80 -0.56
C LEU A 147 -15.76 41.77 0.47
N ALA A 148 -15.12 40.61 0.56
CA ALA A 148 -15.55 39.54 1.47
C ALA A 148 -16.98 39.02 1.20
N GLU A 149 -17.23 38.60 -0.04
CA GLU A 149 -18.36 37.71 -0.36
C GLU A 149 -18.11 36.34 0.28
N THR A 150 -19.10 35.80 0.96
CA THR A 150 -19.00 34.54 1.69
C THR A 150 -20.14 33.63 1.30
N GLN A 151 -19.82 32.39 0.94
CA GLN A 151 -20.78 31.33 0.72
C GLN A 151 -20.48 30.17 1.69
N TRP A 152 -21.44 29.88 2.57
CA TRP A 152 -21.24 28.86 3.61
C TRP A 152 -22.45 27.95 3.75
N GLU A 153 -22.20 26.64 3.83
CA GLU A 153 -23.22 25.66 4.18
C GLU A 153 -23.15 25.35 5.67
N ILE A 154 -24.24 25.63 6.38
CA ILE A 154 -24.34 25.33 7.80
C ILE A 154 -24.67 23.85 7.97
N ASP A 155 -23.69 23.06 8.39
CA ASP A 155 -23.73 21.59 8.36
C ASP A 155 -24.49 20.97 9.56
N PHE A 156 -25.79 21.26 9.68
CA PHE A 156 -26.63 20.72 10.76
C PHE A 156 -26.71 19.18 10.74
N TRP A 157 -26.88 18.59 9.56
CA TRP A 157 -27.09 17.15 9.36
C TRP A 157 -25.81 16.34 9.15
N GLY A 158 -24.65 16.99 9.24
CA GLY A 158 -23.36 16.33 9.14
C GLY A 158 -22.97 15.89 7.73
N ARG A 159 -23.55 16.45 6.67
CA ARG A 159 -23.20 16.11 5.28
C ARG A 159 -21.74 16.42 4.99
N VAL A 160 -21.31 17.64 5.30
CA VAL A 160 -19.93 18.10 5.04
C VAL A 160 -18.96 17.39 5.97
N ARG A 161 -19.31 17.23 7.25
CA ARG A 161 -18.54 16.42 8.21
C ARG A 161 -18.33 14.99 7.73
N ASN A 162 -19.38 14.30 7.28
CA ASN A 162 -19.25 12.95 6.77
C ASN A 162 -18.40 12.86 5.50
N LEU A 163 -18.46 13.84 4.59
CA LEU A 163 -17.57 13.89 3.41
C LEU A 163 -16.10 14.12 3.80
N LYS A 164 -15.85 14.96 4.80
CA LYS A 164 -14.52 15.15 5.38
C LYS A 164 -14.03 13.87 6.05
N ASP A 165 -14.87 13.21 6.85
CA ASP A 165 -14.51 11.95 7.52
C ASP A 165 -14.24 10.84 6.50
N ALA A 166 -15.03 10.75 5.42
CA ALA A 166 -14.74 9.84 4.32
C ALA A 166 -13.41 10.12 3.62
N ALA A 167 -13.02 11.39 3.47
CA ALA A 167 -11.72 11.77 2.91
C ALA A 167 -10.55 11.49 3.88
N LEU A 168 -10.77 11.68 5.19
CA LEU A 168 -9.79 11.31 6.23
C LEU A 168 -9.50 9.82 6.19
N GLN A 169 -10.55 9.00 6.13
CA GLN A 169 -10.41 7.56 6.11
C GLN A 169 -9.67 7.07 4.86
N ARG A 170 -9.92 7.66 3.69
CA ARG A 170 -9.12 7.37 2.47
C ARG A 170 -7.66 7.82 2.60
N TYR A 171 -7.40 8.93 3.28
CA TYR A 171 -6.02 9.33 3.59
C TYR A 171 -5.31 8.31 4.49
N LEU A 172 -5.96 7.85 5.56
CA LEU A 172 -5.40 6.81 6.43
C LEU A 172 -5.23 5.47 5.70
N ALA A 173 -6.18 5.10 4.83
CA ALA A 173 -6.05 3.93 3.95
C ALA A 173 -4.84 4.04 3.02
N SER A 174 -4.60 5.22 2.46
CA SER A 174 -3.46 5.46 1.57
C SER A 174 -2.12 5.35 2.30
N ASP A 175 -2.03 5.78 3.56
CA ASP A 175 -0.82 5.62 4.37
C ASP A 175 -0.58 4.15 4.74
N ALA A 176 -1.62 3.41 5.13
CA ALA A 176 -1.53 1.97 5.36
C ALA A 176 -1.12 1.21 4.07
N ALA A 177 -1.65 1.62 2.90
CA ALA A 177 -1.24 1.08 1.61
C ALA A 177 0.23 1.40 1.25
N ARG A 178 0.74 2.59 1.62
CA ARG A 178 2.17 2.92 1.52
C ARG A 178 3.01 1.95 2.34
N ARG A 179 2.63 1.67 3.59
CA ARG A 179 3.33 0.70 4.45
C ARG A 179 3.31 -0.71 3.86
N ALA A 180 2.19 -1.14 3.28
CA ALA A 180 2.08 -2.41 2.55
C ALA A 180 3.04 -2.46 1.34
N ALA A 181 3.13 -1.38 0.57
CA ALA A 181 4.06 -1.28 -0.55
C ALA A 181 5.52 -1.33 -0.09
N THR A 182 5.87 -0.64 1.01
CA THR A 182 7.20 -0.71 1.64
C THR A 182 7.55 -2.15 2.00
N LEU A 183 6.66 -2.86 2.68
CA LEU A 183 6.88 -4.27 3.04
C LEU A 183 7.06 -5.15 1.80
N SER A 184 6.24 -4.95 0.77
CA SER A 184 6.35 -5.69 -0.50
C SER A 184 7.69 -5.45 -1.21
N VAL A 185 8.23 -4.24 -1.15
CA VAL A 185 9.56 -3.93 -1.73
C VAL A 185 10.66 -4.61 -0.92
N ILE A 186 10.60 -4.57 0.41
CA ILE A 186 11.56 -5.26 1.28
C ILE A 186 11.61 -6.76 0.96
N THR A 187 10.45 -7.42 0.89
CA THR A 187 10.39 -8.86 0.62
C THR A 187 10.78 -9.21 -0.82
N ALA A 188 10.40 -8.38 -1.80
CA ALA A 188 10.80 -8.58 -3.20
C ALA A 188 12.32 -8.45 -3.40
N VAL A 189 12.96 -7.47 -2.75
CA VAL A 189 14.43 -7.30 -2.80
C VAL A 189 15.13 -8.50 -2.16
N ALA A 190 14.64 -8.98 -1.01
CA ALA A 190 15.19 -10.16 -0.36
C ALA A 190 15.07 -11.42 -1.23
N ASP A 191 13.91 -11.66 -1.85
CA ASP A 191 13.73 -12.82 -2.73
C ASP A 191 14.58 -12.73 -4.02
N ALA A 192 14.70 -11.53 -4.60
CA ALA A 192 15.55 -11.29 -5.76
C ALA A 192 17.03 -11.50 -5.43
N TYR A 193 17.50 -11.03 -4.27
CA TYR A 193 18.86 -11.28 -3.79
C TYR A 193 19.14 -12.78 -3.60
N LEU A 194 18.24 -13.50 -2.92
CA LEU A 194 18.38 -14.95 -2.71
C LEU A 194 18.39 -15.74 -4.03
N THR A 195 17.62 -15.29 -5.03
CA THR A 195 17.66 -15.84 -6.40
C THR A 195 19.04 -15.65 -7.04
N LEU A 196 19.65 -14.48 -6.86
CA LEU A 196 20.97 -14.20 -7.41
C LEU A 196 22.04 -15.10 -6.76
N CYS A 197 21.99 -15.26 -5.43
CA CYS A 197 22.86 -16.18 -4.69
C CYS A 197 22.71 -17.64 -5.15
N GLU A 198 21.48 -18.11 -5.35
CA GLU A 198 21.20 -19.46 -5.87
C GLU A 198 21.82 -19.66 -7.27
N LEU A 199 21.60 -18.70 -8.17
CA LEU A 199 22.09 -18.79 -9.54
C LEU A 199 23.62 -18.77 -9.58
N ASP A 200 24.27 -17.95 -8.76
CA ASP A 200 25.74 -17.93 -8.65
C ASP A 200 26.31 -19.26 -8.16
N GLU A 201 25.70 -19.85 -7.12
CA GLU A 201 26.12 -21.14 -6.59
C GLU A 201 25.91 -22.27 -7.62
N ARG A 202 24.78 -22.28 -8.33
CA ARG A 202 24.49 -23.25 -9.40
C ARG A 202 25.41 -23.10 -10.60
N ILE A 203 25.79 -21.86 -10.95
CA ILE A 203 26.78 -21.56 -11.99
C ILE A 203 28.15 -22.12 -11.57
N ALA A 204 28.56 -21.92 -10.32
CA ALA A 204 29.83 -22.44 -9.82
C ALA A 204 29.91 -23.97 -9.91
N LEU A 205 28.85 -24.66 -9.47
CA LEU A 205 28.71 -26.12 -9.58
C LEU A 205 28.76 -26.61 -11.04
N THR A 206 28.05 -25.91 -11.93
CA THR A 206 28.01 -26.24 -13.36
C THR A 206 29.38 -26.03 -14.02
N ARG A 207 30.11 -24.96 -13.66
CA ARG A 207 31.48 -24.73 -14.15
C ARG A 207 32.43 -25.85 -13.72
N ALA A 208 32.41 -26.24 -12.44
CA ALA A 208 33.20 -27.35 -11.95
C ALA A 208 32.88 -28.68 -12.67
N THR A 209 31.60 -28.90 -13.00
CA THR A 209 31.17 -30.04 -13.81
C THR A 209 31.72 -29.96 -15.22
N ILE A 210 31.59 -28.83 -15.92
CA ILE A 210 32.13 -28.62 -17.26
C ILE A 210 33.63 -28.92 -17.31
N ASP A 211 34.40 -28.42 -16.34
CA ASP A 211 35.85 -28.65 -16.30
C ASP A 211 36.19 -30.14 -16.12
N THR A 212 35.46 -30.84 -15.24
CA THR A 212 35.60 -32.28 -15.05
C THR A 212 35.22 -33.07 -16.32
N ARG A 213 34.17 -32.65 -17.04
CA ARG A 213 33.72 -33.29 -18.29
C ARG A 213 34.68 -33.04 -19.45
N ARG A 214 35.30 -31.85 -19.54
CA ARG A 214 36.34 -31.55 -20.54
C ARG A 214 37.55 -32.45 -20.37
N GLU A 215 38.00 -32.63 -19.13
CA GLU A 215 39.14 -33.52 -18.85
C GLU A 215 38.80 -34.98 -19.15
N SER A 216 37.60 -35.43 -18.77
CA SER A 216 37.10 -36.77 -19.11
C SER A 216 37.08 -36.98 -20.63
N LEU A 217 36.55 -36.01 -21.39
CA LEU A 217 36.52 -36.08 -22.85
C LEU A 217 37.92 -36.14 -23.47
N ARG A 218 38.89 -35.38 -22.93
CA ARG A 218 40.30 -35.42 -23.37
C ARG A 218 40.89 -36.82 -23.23
N ILE A 219 40.68 -37.46 -22.07
CA ILE A 219 41.15 -38.83 -21.81
C ILE A 219 40.47 -39.81 -22.78
N PHE A 220 39.17 -39.63 -23.03
CA PHE A 220 38.39 -40.50 -23.92
C PHE A 220 38.87 -40.43 -25.37
N ARG A 221 39.18 -39.22 -25.87
CA ARG A 221 39.78 -39.04 -27.20
C ARG A 221 41.10 -39.78 -27.34
N LEU A 222 41.98 -39.70 -26.34
CA LEU A 222 43.27 -40.40 -26.36
C LEU A 222 43.09 -41.92 -26.35
N ARG A 223 42.19 -42.45 -25.52
CA ARG A 223 41.90 -43.89 -25.44
C ARG A 223 41.24 -44.41 -26.73
N GLN A 224 40.36 -43.62 -27.34
CA GLN A 224 39.70 -44.00 -28.60
C GLN A 224 40.70 -44.03 -29.76
N ALA A 225 41.60 -43.04 -29.84
CA ALA A 225 42.68 -43.02 -30.84
C ALA A 225 43.64 -44.21 -30.69
N ALA A 226 43.86 -44.70 -29.46
CA ALA A 226 44.62 -45.91 -29.17
C ALA A 226 43.81 -47.22 -29.36
N GLY A 227 42.54 -47.15 -29.76
CA GLY A 227 41.66 -48.32 -29.94
C GLY A 227 41.16 -48.97 -28.64
N ALA A 228 41.34 -48.32 -27.48
CA ALA A 228 41.03 -48.88 -26.16
C ALA A 228 39.57 -48.67 -25.70
N ILE A 229 38.81 -47.78 -26.35
CA ILE A 229 37.38 -47.58 -26.11
C ILE A 229 36.62 -47.44 -27.43
N SER A 230 35.29 -47.61 -27.39
CA SER A 230 34.46 -47.50 -28.57
C SER A 230 34.18 -46.04 -28.97
N ARG A 231 33.77 -45.82 -30.22
CA ARG A 231 33.26 -44.50 -30.65
C ARG A 231 31.99 -44.11 -29.88
N LEU A 232 31.18 -45.08 -29.46
CA LEU A 232 29.98 -44.84 -28.65
C LEU A 232 30.34 -44.18 -27.31
N ASP A 233 31.36 -44.70 -26.61
CA ASP A 233 31.80 -44.17 -25.32
C ASP A 233 32.31 -42.72 -25.44
N LEU A 234 33.04 -42.41 -26.52
CA LEU A 234 33.48 -41.06 -26.83
C LEU A 234 32.28 -40.13 -27.06
N THR A 235 31.34 -40.53 -27.92
CA THR A 235 30.14 -39.73 -28.23
C THR A 235 29.30 -39.46 -26.98
N GLN A 236 29.15 -40.43 -26.08
CA GLN A 236 28.44 -40.24 -24.81
C GLN A 236 29.10 -39.17 -23.92
N SER A 237 30.45 -39.18 -23.84
CA SER A 237 31.17 -38.14 -23.11
C SER A 237 31.02 -36.75 -23.75
N GLU A 238 30.97 -36.67 -25.08
CA GLU A 238 30.74 -35.41 -25.80
C GLU A 238 29.34 -34.84 -25.51
N ILE A 239 28.31 -35.69 -25.54
CA ILE A 239 26.93 -35.29 -25.22
C ILE A 239 26.84 -34.73 -23.80
N LEU A 240 27.45 -35.38 -22.81
CA LEU A 240 27.39 -34.92 -21.42
C LEU A 240 28.11 -33.59 -21.20
N LEU A 241 29.23 -33.35 -21.89
CA LEU A 241 29.89 -32.04 -21.88
C LEU A 241 28.97 -30.96 -22.48
N GLN A 242 28.40 -31.22 -23.65
CA GLN A 242 27.51 -30.27 -24.34
C GLN A 242 26.25 -29.96 -23.51
N GLN A 243 25.71 -30.95 -22.80
CA GLN A 243 24.58 -30.75 -21.88
C GLN A 243 24.97 -29.84 -20.71
N ALA A 244 26.14 -30.05 -20.10
CA ALA A 244 26.63 -29.20 -19.01
C ALA A 244 26.91 -27.77 -19.50
N GLU A 245 27.50 -27.62 -20.69
CA GLU A 245 27.74 -26.30 -21.32
C GLU A 245 26.42 -25.57 -21.62
N SER A 246 25.41 -26.28 -22.14
CA SER A 246 24.07 -25.73 -22.37
C SER A 246 23.42 -25.25 -21.07
N LEU A 247 23.47 -26.05 -20.00
CA LEU A 247 22.98 -25.64 -18.68
C LEU A 247 23.73 -24.40 -18.16
N GLY A 248 25.05 -24.35 -18.32
CA GLY A 248 25.86 -23.21 -17.92
C GLY A 248 25.42 -21.91 -18.60
N VAL A 249 25.15 -21.95 -19.90
CA VAL A 249 24.65 -20.78 -20.66
C VAL A 249 23.25 -20.37 -20.19
N GLN A 250 22.34 -21.33 -19.94
CA GLN A 250 21.00 -21.06 -19.43
C GLN A 250 21.04 -20.37 -18.06
N LEU A 251 21.89 -20.85 -17.14
CA LEU A 251 22.04 -20.24 -15.82
C LEU A 251 22.63 -18.83 -15.89
N GLN A 252 23.59 -18.57 -16.78
CA GLN A 252 24.14 -17.23 -17.00
C GLN A 252 23.06 -16.25 -17.49
N GLN A 253 22.22 -16.69 -18.43
CA GLN A 253 21.12 -15.87 -18.94
C GLN A 253 20.06 -15.60 -17.86
N ALA A 254 19.71 -16.61 -17.05
CA ALA A 254 18.83 -16.44 -15.90
C ALA A 254 19.40 -15.45 -14.87
N ARG A 255 20.71 -15.55 -14.58
CA ARG A 255 21.40 -14.64 -13.66
C ARG A 255 21.39 -13.20 -14.16
N ALA A 256 21.66 -12.97 -15.44
CA ALA A 256 21.59 -11.63 -16.03
C ALA A 256 20.19 -11.03 -15.87
N SER A 257 19.15 -11.82 -16.18
CA SER A 257 17.75 -11.38 -16.03
C SER A 257 17.37 -11.08 -14.57
N ALA A 258 17.84 -11.90 -13.62
CA ALA A 258 17.62 -11.69 -12.19
C ALA A 258 18.37 -10.44 -11.66
N ALA A 259 19.58 -10.17 -12.17
CA ALA A 259 20.33 -8.97 -11.84
C ALA A 259 19.61 -7.70 -12.34
N ASP A 260 19.07 -7.73 -13.56
CA ASP A 260 18.28 -6.62 -14.11
C ASP A 260 16.99 -6.38 -13.29
N ALA A 261 16.32 -7.45 -12.86
CA ALA A 261 15.15 -7.36 -11.98
C ALA A 261 15.49 -6.75 -10.62
N LEU A 262 16.63 -7.14 -10.01
CA LEU A 262 17.11 -6.56 -8.76
C LEU A 262 17.46 -5.07 -8.95
N ALA A 263 18.12 -4.71 -10.05
CA ALA A 263 18.45 -3.32 -10.38
C ALA A 263 17.19 -2.44 -10.47
N LEU A 264 16.11 -2.97 -11.05
CA LEU A 264 14.82 -2.28 -11.09
C LEU A 264 14.24 -2.08 -9.68
N LEU A 265 14.27 -3.12 -8.84
CA LEU A 265 13.74 -3.07 -7.48
C LEU A 265 14.50 -2.09 -6.58
N VAL A 266 15.83 -2.05 -6.67
CA VAL A 266 16.65 -1.10 -5.88
C VAL A 266 16.67 0.30 -6.48
N GLY A 267 16.15 0.50 -7.69
CA GLY A 267 16.03 1.81 -8.33
C GLY A 267 17.30 2.30 -9.04
N GLY A 268 18.25 1.41 -9.31
CA GLY A 268 19.54 1.71 -9.94
C GLY A 268 20.49 0.50 -9.98
N PRO A 269 21.76 0.69 -10.37
CA PRO A 269 22.77 -0.37 -10.26
C PRO A 269 22.87 -0.87 -8.80
N PRO A 270 22.74 -2.17 -8.53
CA PRO A 270 22.83 -2.69 -7.17
C PRO A 270 24.28 -2.62 -6.69
N ASP A 271 24.48 -2.21 -5.43
CA ASP A 271 25.80 -2.25 -4.77
C ASP A 271 26.14 -3.70 -4.39
N LEU A 272 26.65 -4.44 -5.38
CA LEU A 272 27.05 -5.84 -5.25
C LEU A 272 28.52 -6.00 -5.62
N PRO A 273 29.25 -6.90 -4.95
CA PRO A 273 30.61 -7.23 -5.34
C PRO A 273 30.63 -7.92 -6.71
N ASP A 274 31.72 -7.76 -7.45
CA ASP A 274 31.97 -8.49 -8.70
C ASP A 274 32.14 -10.01 -8.47
N ALA A 275 32.40 -10.41 -7.23
CA ALA A 275 32.57 -11.81 -6.85
C ALA A 275 31.22 -12.56 -6.82
N PRO A 276 31.18 -13.85 -7.22
CA PRO A 276 29.99 -14.68 -7.11
C PRO A 276 29.43 -14.68 -5.68
N LEU A 277 28.11 -14.55 -5.58
CA LEU A 277 27.39 -14.64 -4.32
C LEU A 277 27.20 -16.12 -3.95
N ALA A 278 27.08 -16.40 -2.65
CA ALA A 278 26.73 -17.72 -2.15
C ALA A 278 25.48 -17.58 -1.28
N LEU A 279 24.65 -18.62 -1.25
CA LEU A 279 23.57 -18.65 -0.28
C LEU A 279 24.20 -18.72 1.13
N ASP A 280 23.64 -17.96 2.06
CA ASP A 280 23.92 -18.06 3.48
C ASP A 280 22.64 -18.54 4.19
N ASP A 281 22.72 -19.66 4.89
CA ASP A 281 21.58 -20.29 5.56
C ASP A 281 21.07 -19.46 6.75
N ASP A 282 21.95 -18.60 7.26
CA ASP A 282 21.71 -17.68 8.35
C ASP A 282 21.37 -16.26 7.86
N ALA A 283 21.32 -16.02 6.54
CA ALA A 283 20.98 -14.71 5.96
C ALA A 283 19.60 -14.20 6.42
N VAL A 284 18.69 -15.12 6.75
CA VAL A 284 17.33 -14.84 7.22
C VAL A 284 17.06 -15.61 8.51
N THR A 285 16.61 -14.90 9.53
CA THR A 285 16.32 -15.47 10.85
C THR A 285 15.35 -16.66 10.75
N PRO A 286 15.68 -17.82 11.36
CA PRO A 286 14.96 -19.08 11.13
C PRO A 286 13.60 -19.17 11.82
N SER A 287 13.36 -18.42 12.90
CA SER A 287 12.14 -18.52 13.70
C SER A 287 11.34 -17.21 13.74
N LEU A 288 10.07 -17.30 13.34
CA LEU A 288 9.03 -16.33 13.61
C LEU A 288 7.82 -17.09 14.15
N ALA A 289 7.32 -16.66 15.31
CA ALA A 289 6.07 -17.16 15.86
C ALA A 289 4.92 -16.37 15.21
N PRO A 290 3.95 -17.03 14.56
CA PRO A 290 2.89 -16.35 13.81
C PRO A 290 1.84 -15.66 14.70
N GLY A 291 1.87 -15.92 16.02
CA GLY A 291 0.85 -15.43 16.94
C GLY A 291 -0.55 -15.97 16.64
N LEU A 292 -1.58 -15.24 17.08
CA LEU A 292 -2.98 -15.55 16.73
C LEU A 292 -3.39 -14.85 15.43
N PRO A 293 -4.32 -15.41 14.64
CA PRO A 293 -4.90 -14.75 13.46
C PRO A 293 -5.52 -13.38 13.73
N SER A 294 -6.02 -13.15 14.95
CA SER A 294 -6.54 -11.85 15.38
C SER A 294 -5.48 -10.74 15.34
N SER A 295 -4.19 -11.07 15.44
CA SER A 295 -3.10 -10.10 15.31
C SER A 295 -2.95 -9.54 13.90
N LEU A 296 -3.43 -10.25 12.86
CA LEU A 296 -3.44 -9.75 11.48
C LEU A 296 -4.26 -8.47 11.33
N LEU A 297 -5.33 -8.33 12.13
CA LEU A 297 -6.19 -7.14 12.13
C LEU A 297 -5.47 -5.89 12.61
N ALA A 298 -4.48 -6.04 13.49
CA ALA A 298 -3.75 -4.92 14.09
C ALA A 298 -2.43 -4.63 13.38
N ASN A 299 -1.83 -5.64 12.74
CA ASN A 299 -0.43 -5.57 12.31
C ASN A 299 -0.26 -5.56 10.80
N ARG A 300 -1.25 -6.00 10.00
CA ARG A 300 -1.05 -6.14 8.56
C ARG A 300 -1.53 -4.89 7.79
N PRO A 301 -0.63 -4.15 7.11
CA PRO A 301 -1.00 -2.84 6.55
C PRO A 301 -2.06 -2.88 5.44
N ASP A 302 -2.14 -3.96 4.66
CA ASP A 302 -3.18 -4.18 3.64
C ASP A 302 -4.58 -4.37 4.26
N VAL A 303 -4.68 -5.09 5.38
CA VAL A 303 -5.92 -5.26 6.15
C VAL A 303 -6.37 -3.92 6.76
N ILE A 304 -5.42 -3.17 7.34
CA ILE A 304 -5.68 -1.83 7.90
C ILE A 304 -6.17 -0.86 6.80
N ALA A 305 -5.54 -0.88 5.62
CA ALA A 305 -5.98 -0.08 4.48
C ALA A 305 -7.42 -0.42 4.06
N ALA A 306 -7.75 -1.71 3.98
CA ALA A 306 -9.09 -2.16 3.64
C ALA A 306 -10.14 -1.78 4.72
N GLU A 307 -9.78 -1.80 6.00
CA GLU A 307 -10.65 -1.34 7.09
C GLU A 307 -10.96 0.16 6.95
N HIS A 308 -9.95 0.99 6.69
CA HIS A 308 -10.13 2.42 6.48
C HIS A 308 -10.98 2.74 5.24
N GLU A 309 -10.81 1.99 4.13
CA GLU A 309 -11.70 2.13 2.97
C GLU A 309 -13.16 1.76 3.30
N LEU A 310 -13.38 0.70 4.09
CA LEU A 310 -14.71 0.36 4.58
C LEU A 310 -15.29 1.50 5.44
N GLN A 311 -14.52 2.08 6.36
CA GLN A 311 -14.95 3.23 7.16
C GLN A 311 -15.27 4.45 6.28
N ALA A 312 -14.51 4.71 5.22
CA ALA A 312 -14.79 5.78 4.27
C ALA A 312 -16.15 5.62 3.57
N THR A 313 -16.51 4.39 3.18
CA THR A 313 -17.83 4.12 2.57
C THR A 313 -18.99 4.28 3.56
N ARG A 314 -18.80 3.92 4.84
CA ARG A 314 -19.79 4.17 5.91
C ARG A 314 -20.07 5.65 6.08
N ALA A 315 -19.04 6.49 6.08
CA ALA A 315 -19.20 7.94 6.17
C ALA A 315 -19.98 8.49 4.95
N ASN A 316 -19.76 7.98 3.74
CA ASN A 316 -20.55 8.38 2.56
C ASN A 316 -22.05 8.08 2.70
N ILE A 317 -22.45 7.01 3.42
CA ILE A 317 -23.87 6.75 3.72
C ILE A 317 -24.47 7.89 4.55
N GLY A 318 -23.72 8.42 5.51
CA GLY A 318 -24.14 9.60 6.30
C GLY A 318 -24.35 10.84 5.43
N ALA A 319 -23.43 11.10 4.50
CA ALA A 319 -23.57 12.19 3.54
C ALA A 319 -24.77 12.00 2.59
N ALA A 320 -25.02 10.77 2.14
CA ALA A 320 -26.18 10.44 1.29
C ALA A 320 -27.51 10.58 2.05
N ARG A 321 -27.57 10.17 3.32
CA ARG A 321 -28.74 10.36 4.19
C ARG A 321 -29.03 11.84 4.44
N ALA A 322 -28.00 12.66 4.61
CA ALA A 322 -28.15 14.09 4.81
C ALA A 322 -28.77 14.81 3.59
N ALA A 323 -28.68 14.24 2.37
CA ALA A 323 -29.30 14.81 1.17
C ALA A 323 -30.85 14.79 1.19
N PHE A 324 -31.47 14.04 2.10
CA PHE A 324 -32.92 14.03 2.32
C PHE A 324 -33.41 15.15 3.26
N PHE A 325 -32.49 15.87 3.89
CA PHE A 325 -32.82 16.91 4.87
C PHE A 325 -32.63 18.32 4.27
N PRO A 326 -33.22 19.37 4.89
CA PRO A 326 -33.06 20.74 4.41
C PRO A 326 -31.59 21.17 4.41
N ARG A 327 -31.11 21.69 3.28
CA ARG A 327 -29.81 22.35 3.16
C ARG A 327 -29.95 23.81 3.55
N ILE A 328 -29.12 24.28 4.45
CA ILE A 328 -29.10 25.68 4.91
C ILE A 328 -27.80 26.31 4.42
N ALA A 329 -27.91 27.25 3.49
CA ALA A 329 -26.80 28.02 2.97
C ALA A 329 -26.92 29.48 3.43
N LEU A 330 -25.80 30.09 3.79
CA LEU A 330 -25.70 31.50 4.14
C LEU A 330 -24.81 32.17 3.09
N THR A 331 -25.38 33.12 2.35
CA THR A 331 -24.61 34.02 1.50
C THR A 331 -24.53 35.38 2.18
N SER A 332 -23.34 35.93 2.37
CA SER A 332 -23.18 37.28 2.87
C SER A 332 -22.17 38.05 2.06
N SER A 333 -22.35 39.36 1.91
CA SER A 333 -21.39 40.22 1.22
C SER A 333 -21.39 41.61 1.85
N ILE A 334 -20.24 42.26 1.79
CA ILE A 334 -20.09 43.70 2.05
C ILE A 334 -19.39 44.31 0.84
N GLY A 335 -19.64 45.56 0.50
CA GLY A 335 -19.13 46.10 -0.75
C GLY A 335 -19.64 47.49 -1.08
N SER A 336 -19.61 47.80 -2.38
CA SER A 336 -20.14 49.03 -2.94
C SER A 336 -20.88 48.77 -4.24
N GLY A 337 -21.93 49.53 -4.51
CA GLY A 337 -22.73 49.44 -5.72
C GLY A 337 -23.12 50.82 -6.23
N SER A 338 -23.03 51.04 -7.54
CA SER A 338 -23.40 52.31 -8.17
C SER A 338 -23.92 52.14 -9.61
N SER A 339 -24.75 53.08 -10.07
CA SER A 339 -25.17 53.20 -11.47
C SER A 339 -24.14 53.93 -12.35
N ALA A 340 -23.10 54.50 -11.74
CA ALA A 340 -21.98 55.15 -12.44
C ALA A 340 -20.64 54.73 -11.82
N LEU A 341 -19.66 54.37 -12.67
CA LEU A 341 -18.37 53.86 -12.21
C LEU A 341 -17.61 54.85 -11.32
N HIS A 342 -17.69 56.15 -11.60
CA HIS A 342 -16.98 57.18 -10.83
C HIS A 342 -17.55 57.37 -9.41
N ASP A 343 -18.80 56.99 -9.19
CA ASP A 343 -19.46 57.06 -7.88
C ASP A 343 -19.29 55.77 -7.06
N LEU A 344 -18.67 54.73 -7.62
CA LEU A 344 -18.60 53.40 -7.02
C LEU A 344 -17.91 53.40 -5.64
N LEU A 345 -16.88 54.23 -5.46
CA LEU A 345 -16.14 54.37 -4.20
C LEU A 345 -16.48 55.66 -3.44
N SER A 346 -17.58 56.32 -3.82
CA SER A 346 -18.04 57.54 -3.16
C SER A 346 -18.72 57.26 -1.82
N SER A 347 -18.77 58.26 -0.94
CA SER A 347 -19.50 58.17 0.32
C SER A 347 -20.99 57.91 0.07
N GLY A 348 -21.52 56.79 0.60
CA GLY A 348 -22.92 56.39 0.42
C GLY A 348 -23.16 55.30 -0.63
N ALA A 349 -22.13 54.88 -1.38
CA ALA A 349 -22.21 53.75 -2.31
C ALA A 349 -22.10 52.37 -1.62
N GLY A 350 -21.94 52.33 -0.30
CA GLY A 350 -21.75 51.10 0.48
C GLY A 350 -23.00 50.21 0.51
N VAL A 351 -22.81 48.92 0.28
CA VAL A 351 -23.87 47.90 0.26
C VAL A 351 -23.43 46.71 1.10
N TRP A 352 -24.36 46.09 1.82
CA TRP A 352 -24.16 44.80 2.48
C TRP A 352 -25.41 43.94 2.33
N SER A 353 -25.23 42.62 2.34
CA SER A 353 -26.34 41.67 2.28
C SER A 353 -26.04 40.43 3.10
N ILE A 354 -27.08 39.87 3.72
CA ILE A 354 -27.06 38.57 4.40
C ILE A 354 -28.31 37.82 3.96
N VAL A 355 -28.12 36.74 3.20
CA VAL A 355 -29.18 35.99 2.52
C VAL A 355 -29.09 34.52 2.95
N PRO A 356 -29.82 34.11 4.00
CA PRO A 356 -29.99 32.70 4.32
C PRO A 356 -30.95 32.05 3.32
N THR A 357 -30.56 30.89 2.78
CA THR A 357 -31.37 30.08 1.87
C THR A 357 -31.56 28.70 2.45
N VAL A 358 -32.81 28.24 2.54
CA VAL A 358 -33.16 26.88 2.96
C VAL A 358 -33.74 26.15 1.76
N THR A 359 -33.18 25.00 1.41
CA THR A 359 -33.65 24.17 0.28
C THR A 359 -33.91 22.75 0.75
N LEU A 360 -35.15 22.27 0.56
CA LEU A 360 -35.55 20.90 0.84
C LEU A 360 -36.08 20.26 -0.45
N PRO A 361 -35.43 19.22 -1.00
CA PRO A 361 -35.97 18.52 -2.17
C PRO A 361 -37.24 17.75 -1.79
N LEU A 362 -38.39 18.15 -2.34
CA LEU A 362 -39.67 17.43 -2.17
C LEU A 362 -39.84 16.33 -3.22
N PHE A 363 -39.37 16.56 -4.44
CA PHE A 363 -39.40 15.62 -5.54
C PHE A 363 -38.16 15.80 -6.43
N ASP A 364 -37.42 14.72 -6.66
CA ASP A 364 -36.16 14.72 -7.42
C ASP A 364 -36.09 13.57 -8.45
N GLY A 365 -37.23 12.94 -8.75
CA GLY A 365 -37.31 11.78 -9.63
C GLY A 365 -36.69 10.50 -9.06
N GLY A 366 -36.45 10.42 -7.74
CA GLY A 366 -35.84 9.26 -7.08
C GLY A 366 -34.32 9.35 -6.93
N ARG A 367 -33.70 10.47 -7.32
CA ARG A 367 -32.24 10.67 -7.29
C ARG A 367 -31.63 10.41 -5.91
N ASN A 368 -32.19 10.97 -4.84
CA ASN A 368 -31.69 10.78 -3.48
C ASN A 368 -31.81 9.32 -3.03
N ARG A 369 -32.89 8.62 -3.40
CA ARG A 369 -33.04 7.17 -3.11
C ARG A 369 -31.97 6.36 -3.82
N SER A 370 -31.72 6.63 -5.10
CA SER A 370 -30.69 5.95 -5.87
C SER A 370 -29.28 6.24 -5.36
N ASN A 371 -28.97 7.47 -4.94
CA ASN A 371 -27.69 7.83 -4.33
C ASN A 371 -27.46 7.12 -2.98
N LEU A 372 -28.51 6.99 -2.17
CA LEU A 372 -28.44 6.23 -0.92
C LEU A 372 -28.25 4.73 -1.17
N ALA A 373 -28.96 4.17 -2.15
CA ALA A 373 -28.78 2.78 -2.57
C ALA A 373 -27.35 2.53 -3.08
N LEU A 374 -26.79 3.46 -3.86
CA LEU A 374 -25.39 3.41 -4.32
C LEU A 374 -24.42 3.43 -3.14
N ALA A 375 -24.62 4.31 -2.16
CA ALA A 375 -23.76 4.38 -0.97
C ALA A 375 -23.81 3.08 -0.14
N HIS A 376 -24.99 2.44 -0.03
CA HIS A 376 -25.11 1.13 0.60
C HIS A 376 -24.37 0.04 -0.19
N ALA A 377 -24.56 -0.01 -1.51
CA ALA A 377 -23.89 -0.99 -2.38
C ALA A 377 -22.36 -0.85 -2.34
N GLN A 378 -21.83 0.39 -2.33
CA GLN A 378 -20.39 0.65 -2.20
C GLN A 378 -19.84 0.18 -0.85
N ARG A 379 -20.62 0.33 0.24
CA ARG A 379 -20.24 -0.21 1.55
C ARG A 379 -20.23 -1.73 1.56
N ASP A 380 -21.21 -2.37 0.94
CA ASP A 380 -21.27 -3.82 0.84
C ASP A 380 -20.11 -4.37 -0.02
N GLU A 381 -19.75 -3.68 -1.10
CA GLU A 381 -18.54 -3.98 -1.89
C GLU A 381 -17.26 -3.84 -1.05
N ALA A 382 -17.12 -2.76 -0.29
CA ALA A 382 -15.97 -2.53 0.57
C ALA A 382 -15.87 -3.57 1.70
N LEU A 383 -17.00 -4.01 2.24
CA LEU A 383 -17.06 -5.09 3.24
C LEU A 383 -16.54 -6.41 2.64
N ALA A 384 -17.04 -6.81 1.47
CA ALA A 384 -16.59 -8.02 0.79
C ALA A 384 -15.08 -7.95 0.42
N LYS A 385 -14.58 -6.76 0.04
CA LYS A 385 -13.14 -6.53 -0.19
C LYS A 385 -12.33 -6.70 1.09
N TYR A 386 -12.77 -6.12 2.20
CA TYR A 386 -12.13 -6.27 3.51
C TYR A 386 -12.08 -7.75 3.95
N GLU A 387 -13.21 -8.46 3.87
CA GLU A 387 -13.28 -9.89 4.19
C GLU A 387 -12.35 -10.72 3.31
N LYS A 388 -12.28 -10.43 2.00
CA LYS A 388 -11.36 -11.09 1.07
C LYS A 388 -9.90 -10.80 1.40
N THR A 389 -9.55 -9.56 1.75
CA THR A 389 -8.18 -9.20 2.17
C THR A 389 -7.79 -9.97 3.43
N LEU A 390 -8.71 -10.11 4.39
CA LEU A 390 -8.47 -10.88 5.61
C LEU A 390 -8.29 -12.39 5.34
N GLN A 391 -9.12 -12.97 4.47
CA GLN A 391 -8.96 -14.35 4.03
C GLN A 391 -7.66 -14.59 3.26
N GLY A 392 -7.26 -13.62 2.41
CA GLY A 392 -5.98 -13.62 1.72
C GLY A 392 -4.81 -13.59 2.71
N ALA A 393 -4.84 -12.66 3.66
CA ALA A 393 -3.81 -12.56 4.70
C ALA A 393 -3.69 -13.84 5.53
N PHE A 394 -4.82 -14.45 5.91
CA PHE A 394 -4.82 -15.74 6.61
C PHE A 394 -4.19 -16.86 5.77
N ARG A 395 -4.53 -16.92 4.48
CA ARG A 395 -3.94 -17.89 3.54
C ARG A 395 -2.43 -17.69 3.41
N ASP A 396 -1.97 -16.46 3.21
CA ASP A 396 -0.54 -16.16 3.03
C ASP A 396 0.29 -16.64 4.22
N VAL A 397 -0.19 -16.44 5.45
CA VAL A 397 0.48 -16.94 6.66
C VAL A 397 0.45 -18.46 6.72
N SER A 398 -0.70 -19.06 6.43
CA SER A 398 -0.86 -20.53 6.44
C SER A 398 0.06 -21.21 5.43
N ASP A 399 0.13 -20.68 4.20
CA ASP A 399 0.97 -21.18 3.13
C ASP A 399 2.46 -20.99 3.46
N ALA A 400 2.84 -19.87 4.06
CA ALA A 400 4.22 -19.62 4.48
C ALA A 400 4.66 -20.55 5.63
N LEU A 401 3.78 -20.82 6.60
CA LEU A 401 4.05 -21.77 7.69
C LEU A 401 4.20 -23.20 7.17
N ALA A 402 3.29 -23.64 6.29
CA ALA A 402 3.37 -24.95 5.65
C ALA A 402 4.65 -25.07 4.79
N SER A 403 4.96 -24.05 3.99
CA SER A 403 6.18 -24.02 3.15
C SER A 403 7.43 -24.12 4.00
N ARG A 404 7.54 -23.32 5.07
CA ARG A 404 8.69 -23.37 6.00
C ARG A 404 8.89 -24.78 6.56
N TYR A 405 7.82 -25.43 6.98
CA TYR A 405 7.88 -26.77 7.57
C TYR A 405 8.33 -27.83 6.54
N TRP A 406 7.65 -27.93 5.40
CA TRP A 406 7.94 -28.97 4.41
C TRP A 406 9.25 -28.74 3.65
N LEU A 407 9.62 -27.48 3.40
CA LEU A 407 10.92 -27.17 2.78
C LEU A 407 12.09 -27.46 3.72
N ALA A 408 11.92 -27.30 5.03
CA ALA A 408 12.95 -27.69 5.99
C ALA A 408 13.20 -29.22 5.93
N ASP A 409 12.14 -30.02 5.84
CA ASP A 409 12.27 -31.47 5.68
C ASP A 409 12.86 -31.85 4.31
N GLN A 410 12.44 -31.17 3.24
CA GLN A 410 13.00 -31.37 1.91
C GLN A 410 14.50 -31.07 1.87
N VAL A 411 14.96 -29.94 2.43
CA VAL A 411 16.39 -29.61 2.50
C VAL A 411 17.18 -30.70 3.25
N ARG A 412 16.63 -31.25 4.34
CA ARG A 412 17.24 -32.37 5.07
C ARG A 412 17.37 -33.62 4.20
N ILE A 413 16.33 -33.96 3.44
CA ILE A 413 16.32 -35.10 2.52
C ILE A 413 17.33 -34.90 1.38
N GLU A 414 17.30 -33.75 0.71
CA GLU A 414 18.19 -33.44 -0.41
C GLU A 414 19.66 -33.41 0.01
N ARG A 415 19.95 -32.93 1.23
CA ARG A 415 21.32 -32.99 1.80
C ARG A 415 21.80 -34.43 1.98
N ALA A 416 20.94 -35.34 2.43
CA ALA A 416 21.27 -36.76 2.56
C ALA A 416 21.43 -37.44 1.19
N THR A 417 20.59 -37.08 0.22
CA THR A 417 20.71 -37.53 -1.18
C THR A 417 22.04 -37.07 -1.77
N LEU A 418 22.41 -35.80 -1.61
CA LEU A 418 23.69 -35.25 -2.07
C LEU A 418 24.88 -36.01 -1.48
N ALA A 419 24.88 -36.27 -0.16
CA ALA A 419 25.93 -37.06 0.47
C ALA A 419 26.04 -38.48 -0.11
N SER A 420 24.91 -39.13 -0.37
CA SER A 420 24.86 -40.47 -0.96
C SER A 420 25.34 -40.50 -2.40
N GLN A 421 24.93 -39.53 -3.23
CA GLN A 421 25.39 -39.43 -4.62
C GLN A 421 26.88 -39.05 -4.71
N THR A 422 27.37 -38.25 -3.76
CA THR A 422 28.80 -37.91 -3.67
C THR A 422 29.63 -39.18 -3.44
N GLU A 423 29.22 -40.01 -2.48
CA GLU A 423 29.92 -41.28 -2.21
C GLU A 423 29.79 -42.26 -3.37
N ARG A 424 28.61 -42.35 -4.00
CA ARG A 424 28.42 -43.18 -5.20
C ARG A 424 29.35 -42.76 -6.34
N ALA A 425 29.48 -41.46 -6.61
CA ALA A 425 30.39 -40.94 -7.62
C ALA A 425 31.86 -41.28 -7.30
N ARG A 426 32.26 -41.19 -6.03
CA ARG A 426 33.59 -41.57 -5.56
C ARG A 426 33.88 -43.06 -5.77
N LEU A 427 32.95 -43.93 -5.37
CA LEU A 427 33.08 -45.38 -5.50
C LEU A 427 33.06 -45.85 -6.96
N ALA A 428 32.17 -45.29 -7.79
CA ALA A 428 32.12 -45.58 -9.22
C ALA A 428 33.46 -45.22 -9.90
N LYS A 429 34.03 -44.05 -9.57
CA LYS A 429 35.34 -43.63 -10.06
C LYS A 429 36.45 -44.60 -9.63
N LEU A 430 36.49 -45.00 -8.36
CA LEU A 430 37.50 -45.94 -7.86
C LEU A 430 37.43 -47.31 -8.56
N ARG A 431 36.22 -47.83 -8.81
CA ARG A 431 36.01 -49.10 -9.54
C ARG A 431 36.43 -48.99 -11.00
N TYR A 432 36.23 -47.83 -11.62
CA TYR A 432 36.67 -47.60 -12.99
C TYR A 432 38.20 -47.52 -13.08
N ASP A 433 38.81 -46.78 -12.17
CA ASP A 433 40.28 -46.62 -12.12
C ASP A 433 40.99 -47.95 -11.84
N SER A 434 40.33 -48.90 -11.15
CA SER A 434 40.82 -50.27 -10.95
C SER A 434 40.45 -51.25 -12.09
N GLY A 435 39.73 -50.81 -13.12
CA GLY A 435 39.31 -51.64 -14.25
C GLY A 435 38.14 -52.59 -13.95
N ALA A 436 37.49 -52.47 -12.79
CA ALA A 436 36.42 -53.35 -12.33
C ALA A 436 35.03 -52.98 -12.87
N THR A 437 34.88 -51.86 -13.59
CA THR A 437 33.62 -51.47 -14.24
C THR A 437 33.85 -50.66 -15.52
N ARG A 438 32.79 -50.45 -16.31
CA ARG A 438 32.76 -49.58 -17.49
C ARG A 438 32.58 -48.13 -17.08
N PHE A 439 33.09 -47.20 -17.88
CA PHE A 439 33.01 -45.76 -17.57
C PHE A 439 31.59 -45.19 -17.52
N LEU A 440 30.64 -45.83 -18.21
CA LEU A 440 29.24 -45.42 -18.19
C LEU A 440 28.70 -45.31 -16.74
N GLU A 441 29.11 -46.21 -15.84
CA GLU A 441 28.72 -46.16 -14.42
C GLU A 441 29.23 -44.89 -13.73
N VAL A 442 30.43 -44.42 -14.09
CA VAL A 442 31.00 -43.16 -13.58
C VAL A 442 30.25 -41.96 -14.15
N LEU A 443 29.93 -42.00 -15.45
CA LEU A 443 29.20 -40.93 -16.12
C LEU A 443 27.80 -40.74 -15.52
N ASP A 444 27.09 -41.85 -15.29
CA ASP A 444 25.77 -41.87 -14.66
C ASP A 444 25.84 -41.37 -13.22
N ALA A 445 26.80 -41.86 -12.42
CA ALA A 445 26.97 -41.40 -11.04
C ALA A 445 27.29 -39.89 -10.96
N GLN A 446 28.13 -39.38 -11.85
CA GLN A 446 28.42 -37.94 -11.93
C GLN A 446 27.23 -37.11 -12.41
N ARG A 447 26.38 -37.64 -13.31
CA ARG A 447 25.15 -36.96 -13.75
C ARG A 447 24.16 -36.88 -12.59
N ASP A 448 23.97 -37.98 -11.88
CA ASP A 448 23.06 -38.05 -10.74
C ASP A 448 23.55 -37.16 -9.57
N LEU A 449 24.88 -37.06 -9.36
CA LEU A 449 25.48 -36.11 -8.42
C LEU A 449 25.19 -34.66 -8.81
N MET A 450 25.45 -34.27 -10.07
CA MET A 450 25.16 -32.91 -10.53
C MET A 450 23.68 -32.55 -10.32
N ASN A 451 22.76 -33.47 -10.62
CA ASN A 451 21.33 -33.26 -10.41
C ASN A 451 21.00 -33.05 -8.91
N ALA A 452 21.61 -33.85 -8.02
CA ALA A 452 21.43 -33.71 -6.58
C ALA A 452 22.00 -32.39 -6.03
N GLU A 453 23.16 -31.95 -6.53
CA GLU A 453 23.75 -30.64 -6.19
C GLU A 453 22.81 -29.50 -6.58
N GLN A 454 22.26 -29.52 -7.80
CA GLN A 454 21.32 -28.50 -8.27
C GLN A 454 20.03 -28.47 -7.44
N GLN A 455 19.42 -29.64 -7.18
CA GLN A 455 18.19 -29.74 -6.38
C GLN A 455 18.38 -29.27 -4.94
N TRP A 456 19.52 -29.61 -4.32
CA TRP A 456 19.83 -29.17 -2.96
C TRP A 456 19.91 -27.64 -2.85
N VAL A 457 20.59 -26.98 -3.79
CA VAL A 457 20.69 -25.51 -3.83
C VAL A 457 19.32 -24.86 -4.06
N MET A 458 18.50 -25.41 -4.96
CA MET A 458 17.14 -24.91 -5.21
C MET A 458 16.23 -25.06 -3.97
N ALA A 459 16.26 -26.21 -3.29
CA ALA A 459 15.48 -26.43 -2.07
C ALA A 459 15.91 -25.49 -0.93
N ARG A 460 17.22 -25.23 -0.82
CA ARG A 460 17.82 -24.33 0.17
C ARG A 460 17.39 -22.87 -0.06
N ARG A 461 17.42 -22.38 -1.30
CA ARG A 461 16.85 -21.07 -1.66
C ARG A 461 15.36 -21.00 -1.37
N ALA A 462 14.59 -22.04 -1.70
CA ALA A 462 13.15 -22.07 -1.46
C ALA A 462 12.83 -21.97 0.04
N LEU A 463 13.59 -22.65 0.91
CA LEU A 463 13.44 -22.53 2.36
C LEU A 463 13.66 -21.09 2.83
N LEU A 464 14.74 -20.43 2.39
CA LEU A 464 15.00 -19.03 2.75
C LEU A 464 13.89 -18.10 2.25
N SER A 465 13.43 -18.27 1.01
CA SER A 465 12.31 -17.51 0.43
C SER A 465 11.02 -17.69 1.25
N SER A 466 10.72 -18.91 1.74
CA SER A 466 9.57 -19.15 2.62
C SER A 466 9.64 -18.39 3.95
N ARG A 467 10.85 -18.17 4.48
CA ARG A 467 11.07 -17.33 5.68
C ARG A 467 10.76 -15.87 5.37
N VAL A 468 11.26 -15.36 4.24
CA VAL A 468 10.94 -14.00 3.75
C VAL A 468 9.42 -13.83 3.55
N ALA A 469 8.76 -14.82 2.94
CA ALA A 469 7.32 -14.82 2.73
C ALA A 469 6.54 -14.78 4.06
N LEU A 470 6.99 -15.54 5.08
CA LEU A 470 6.39 -15.50 6.41
C LEU A 470 6.54 -14.13 7.07
N TYR A 471 7.70 -13.49 6.97
CA TYR A 471 7.92 -12.14 7.47
C TYR A 471 6.96 -11.13 6.83
N GLY A 472 6.82 -11.18 5.50
CA GLY A 472 5.85 -10.36 4.77
C GLY A 472 4.41 -10.66 5.17
N ALA A 473 4.05 -11.94 5.28
CA ALA A 473 2.68 -12.36 5.58
C ALA A 473 2.22 -11.91 6.99
N LEU A 474 3.14 -11.80 7.94
CA LEU A 474 2.88 -11.29 9.29
C LEU A 474 2.85 -9.76 9.38
N GLY A 475 3.06 -9.04 8.27
CA GLY A 475 2.99 -7.58 8.19
C GLY A 475 4.33 -6.85 8.40
N GLY A 476 5.43 -7.57 8.58
CA GLY A 476 6.72 -6.97 8.97
C GLY A 476 6.68 -6.29 10.34
N ALA A 477 7.78 -5.65 10.74
CA ALA A 477 7.72 -4.75 11.89
C ALA A 477 6.99 -3.46 11.50
N THR A 478 5.80 -3.27 12.05
CA THR A 478 5.02 -2.03 11.91
C THR A 478 5.35 -0.98 12.98
N HIS A 479 6.13 -1.37 14.00
CA HIS A 479 6.67 -0.47 15.03
C HIS A 479 8.05 0.04 14.60
N GLU A 480 8.08 0.94 13.63
CA GLU A 480 9.06 2.02 13.74
C GLU A 480 8.48 2.96 14.79
N ASP A 481 9.09 3.03 15.97
CA ASP A 481 8.87 4.14 16.88
C ASP A 481 9.02 5.43 16.05
N ASP A 482 7.96 6.24 16.04
CA ASP A 482 7.75 7.49 15.28
C ASP A 482 8.85 8.57 15.46
N GLU A 483 10.01 8.25 16.03
CA GLU A 483 11.09 9.20 16.33
C GLU A 483 12.23 9.23 15.27
N ALA A 484 12.46 8.17 14.49
CA ALA A 484 13.63 8.15 13.58
C ALA A 484 13.37 8.76 12.20
N ALA A 485 12.12 8.75 11.71
CA ALA A 485 11.75 9.31 10.40
C ALA A 485 11.32 10.79 10.45
N ALA A 486 11.25 11.38 11.65
CA ALA A 486 10.97 12.80 11.87
C ALA A 486 12.24 13.68 11.82
N SER A 487 13.30 13.24 11.13
CA SER A 487 14.31 14.19 10.65
C SER A 487 13.72 14.94 9.45
N PRO A 488 13.58 16.27 9.49
CA PRO A 488 13.08 17.00 8.34
C PRO A 488 14.05 16.76 7.18
N ILE A 489 13.57 16.13 6.12
CA ILE A 489 14.19 16.26 4.81
C ILE A 489 14.28 17.76 4.59
N ASN A 490 15.50 18.27 4.62
CA ASN A 490 15.82 19.66 4.39
C ASN A 490 15.51 19.95 2.91
N THR A 491 14.24 20.21 2.61
CA THR A 491 13.80 20.72 1.32
C THR A 491 14.26 22.16 1.24
N SER A 492 15.52 22.39 0.88
CA SER A 492 15.91 23.59 0.15
C SER A 492 15.37 23.44 -1.28
N ILE A 493 14.04 23.53 -1.43
CA ILE A 493 13.44 23.83 -2.71
C ILE A 493 13.24 25.33 -2.68
N ASP A 494 14.16 26.01 -3.33
CA ASP A 494 14.11 27.41 -3.69
C ASP A 494 12.77 27.68 -4.42
N PRO A 495 11.86 28.52 -3.90
CA PRO A 495 10.59 28.81 -4.55
C PRO A 495 10.74 29.90 -5.62
N ASP A 496 11.90 29.99 -6.27
CA ASP A 496 12.16 30.98 -7.31
C ASP A 496 13.05 30.40 -8.43
N SER A 497 12.50 29.50 -9.24
CA SER A 497 13.00 29.35 -10.60
C SER A 497 11.88 29.08 -11.61
N THR A 498 11.59 30.15 -12.34
CA THR A 498 10.98 30.22 -13.68
C THR A 498 9.44 30.20 -13.83
N ARG A 499 8.97 31.43 -14.11
CA ARG A 499 7.77 31.90 -14.86
C ARG A 499 6.48 32.17 -14.11
#